data_AF-A0A7C3TA15-F1
#
_entry.id   AF-A0A7C3TA15-F1
#
_cell.length_a   1.000
_cell.length_b   1.000
_cell.length_c   1.000
_cell.angle_alpha   90.00
_cell.angle_beta   90.00
_cell.angle_gamma   90.00
#
_symmetry.space_group_name_H-M   'P 1'
#
loop_
_entity.id
_entity.type
_entity.pdbx_description
1 polymer ?
#
loop_
_entity_poly.entity_id
_entity_poly.type
_entity_poly.pdbx_seq_one_letter_code
_entity_poly.pdbx_strand_id
1 'polypeptide(L)' 'MKAKQIREMDEKARREKLQELRTELRNLRMSSSAGYIDNPGRLRETRKAIARIMTVERELARNVGQRR' A
#
# COMPACT_ATOMS: atom_id res chain seq x y z
N MET A 1 2.89 1.50 -8.29
CA MET A 1 3.27 0.15 -7.83
C MET A 1 2.51 -0.93 -8.61
N LYS A 2 3.22 -1.85 -9.28
CA LYS A 2 2.62 -2.97 -10.04
C LYS A 2 2.40 -4.19 -9.12
N ALA A 3 1.37 -4.98 -9.39
CA ALA A 3 1.04 -6.15 -8.56
C ALA A 3 2.14 -7.24 -8.55
N LYS A 4 2.87 -7.40 -9.67
CA LYS A 4 4.00 -8.34 -9.78
C LYS A 4 5.09 -8.05 -8.75
N GLN A 5 5.53 -6.80 -8.67
CA GLN A 5 6.56 -6.37 -7.72
C GLN A 5 6.15 -6.64 -6.27
N ILE A 6 4.88 -6.46 -5.92
CA ILE A 6 4.38 -6.73 -4.57
C ILE A 6 4.45 -8.23 -4.25
N ARG A 7 4.13 -9.10 -5.22
CA ARG A 7 4.18 -10.56 -5.04
C ARG A 7 5.61 -11.08 -4.90
N GLU A 8 6.57 -10.44 -5.55
CA GLU A 8 8.00 -10.77 -5.49
C GLU A 8 8.68 -10.31 -4.19
N MET A 9 8.09 -9.35 -3.46
CA MET A 9 8.61 -8.91 -2.16
C MET A 9 8.36 -9.97 -1.07
N ASP A 10 9.24 -10.01 -0.07
CA ASP A 10 8.99 -10.79 1.15
C ASP A 10 7.82 -10.21 1.96
N GLU A 11 7.19 -11.06 2.78
CA GLU A 11 6.10 -10.63 3.67
C GLU A 11 6.53 -9.47 4.59
N LYS A 12 7.74 -9.55 5.15
CA LYS A 12 8.30 -8.48 5.98
C LYS A 12 8.46 -7.18 5.17
N ALA A 13 9.01 -7.28 3.96
CA ALA A 13 9.20 -6.13 3.08
C ALA A 13 7.85 -5.50 2.65
N ARG A 14 6.83 -6.31 2.39
CA ARG A 14 5.46 -5.82 2.11
C ARG A 14 4.86 -5.09 3.30
N ARG A 15 5.03 -5.61 4.52
CA ARG A 15 4.56 -4.97 5.76
C ARG A 15 5.27 -3.65 6.04
N GLU A 16 6.59 -3.61 5.87
CA GLU A 16 7.38 -2.37 5.99
C GLU A 16 6.92 -1.32 4.97
N LYS A 17 6.77 -1.72 3.69
CA LYS A 17 6.27 -0.83 2.64
C LYS A 17 4.85 -0.34 2.90
N LEU A 18 3.99 -1.17 3.47
CA LEU A 18 2.64 -0.79 3.88
C LEU A 18 2.67 0.30 4.96
N GLN A 19 3.58 0.21 5.93
CA GLN A 19 3.74 1.23 6.96
C GLN A 19 4.25 2.54 6.38
N GLU A 20 5.25 2.51 5.52
CA GLU A 20 5.75 3.69 4.82
C GLU A 20 4.63 4.42 4.06
N LEU A 21 3.87 3.68 3.25
CA LEU A 21 2.77 4.24 2.45
C LEU A 21 1.64 4.81 3.33
N ARG A 22 1.39 4.23 4.51
CA ARG A 22 0.41 4.76 5.47
C ARG A 22 0.88 6.08 6.09
N THR A 23 2.17 6.18 6.41
CA THR A 23 2.77 7.43 6.90
C THR A 23 2.74 8.50 5.82
N GLU A 24 3.12 8.16 4.59
CA GLU A 24 3.03 9.08 3.44
C GLU A 24 1.58 9.54 3.21
N LEU A 25 0.60 8.64 3.28
CA LEU A 25 -0.81 9.00 3.16
C LEU A 25 -1.26 9.98 4.25
N ARG A 26 -0.77 9.81 5.48
CA ARG A 26 -1.08 10.71 6.60
C ARG A 26 -0.49 12.10 6.35
N ASN A 27 0.75 12.17 5.91
CA ASN A 27 1.42 13.43 5.55
C ASN A 27 0.69 14.13 4.41
N LEU A 28 0.34 13.42 3.34
CA LEU A 28 -0.41 13.97 2.21
C LEU A 28 -1.80 14.49 2.62
N ARG A 29 -2.47 13.82 3.56
CA ARG A 29 -3.74 14.30 4.12
C ARG A 29 -3.57 15.58 4.94
N MET A 30 -2.52 15.65 5.76
CA MET A 30 -2.21 16.86 6.54
C MET A 30 -1.90 18.04 5.62
N SER A 31 -1.06 17.85 4.59
CA SER A 31 -0.78 18.88 3.58
C SER A 31 -2.04 19.30 2.81
N SER A 32 -2.89 18.35 2.43
CA SER A 32 -4.16 18.65 1.76
C SER A 32 -5.12 19.45 2.63
N SER A 33 -5.13 19.22 3.95
CA SER A 33 -5.97 19.95 4.89
C SER A 33 -5.45 21.37 5.14
N ALA A 34 -4.15 21.61 4.96
CA ALA A 34 -3.53 22.92 5.08
C ALA A 34 -3.76 23.83 3.85
N GLY A 35 -4.55 23.38 2.86
CA GLY A 35 -4.87 24.15 1.65
C GLY A 35 -3.85 24.05 0.52
N TYR A 36 -2.68 23.44 0.76
CA TYR A 36 -1.68 23.14 -0.27
C TYR A 36 -1.86 21.70 -0.77
N ILE A 37 -2.71 21.53 -1.79
CA ILE A 37 -2.80 20.26 -2.52
C ILE A 37 -1.81 20.32 -3.67
N ASP A 38 -0.55 20.03 -3.38
CA ASP A 38 0.52 20.07 -4.39
C ASP A 38 0.37 18.94 -5.43
N ASN A 39 -0.18 17.79 -5.01
CA ASN A 39 -0.34 16.62 -5.88
C ASN A 39 -1.53 15.72 -5.48
N PRO A 40 -2.76 16.04 -5.93
CA PRO A 40 -3.95 15.22 -5.64
C PRO A 40 -3.86 13.81 -6.26
N GLY A 41 -3.13 13.66 -7.37
CA GLY A 41 -2.85 12.37 -8.01
C GLY A 41 -2.10 11.40 -7.09
N ARG A 42 -1.12 11.91 -6.33
CA ARG A 42 -0.30 11.10 -5.42
C ARG A 42 -1.13 10.50 -4.29
N LEU A 43 -2.07 11.26 -3.74
CA LEU A 43 -3.01 10.77 -2.71
C LEU A 43 -3.84 9.56 -3.20
N ARG A 44 -4.26 9.58 -4.48
CA ARG A 44 -5.01 8.47 -5.09
C ARG A 44 -4.09 7.28 -5.37
N GLU A 45 -2.86 7.53 -5.80
CA GLU A 45 -1.86 6.49 -6.07
C GLU A 45 -1.42 5.76 -4.80
N THR A 46 -1.12 6.49 -3.72
CA THR A 46 -0.74 5.92 -2.42
C THR A 46 -1.86 5.05 -1.86
N ARG A 47 -3.14 5.50 -1.97
CA ARG A 47 -4.31 4.68 -1.59
C ARG A 47 -4.41 3.39 -2.41
N LYS A 48 -4.22 3.47 -3.73
CA LYS A 48 -4.22 2.29 -4.61
C LYS A 48 -3.06 1.34 -4.29
N ALA A 49 -1.88 1.86 -3.97
CA ALA A 49 -0.73 1.05 -3.59
C ALA A 49 -0.99 0.26 -2.30
N ILE A 50 -1.52 0.92 -1.26
CA ILE A 50 -1.93 0.29 0.00
C ILE A 50 -2.93 -0.83 -0.26
N ALA A 51 -3.99 -0.56 -1.03
CA ALA A 51 -5.01 -1.55 -1.35
C ALA A 51 -4.42 -2.78 -2.05
N ARG A 52 -3.53 -2.57 -3.03
CA ARG A 52 -2.86 -3.67 -3.75
C ARG A 52 -2.01 -4.54 -2.84
N ILE A 53 -1.25 -3.95 -1.92
CA ILE A 53 -0.44 -4.72 -0.95
C ILE A 53 -1.36 -5.57 -0.07
N MET A 54 -2.43 -4.99 0.47
CA MET A 54 -3.39 -5.71 1.31
C MET A 54 -4.10 -6.84 0.55
N THR A 55 -4.43 -6.63 -0.73
CA THR A 55 -5.01 -7.69 -1.57
C THR A 55 -4.04 -8.85 -1.75
N VAL A 56 -2.78 -8.58 -2.11
CA VAL A 56 -1.77 -9.63 -2.31
C VAL A 56 -1.50 -10.41 -1.02
N GLU A 57 -1.37 -9.72 0.12
CA GLU A 57 -1.25 -10.37 1.44
C GLU A 57 -2.42 -11.33 1.71
N ARG A 58 -3.65 -10.90 1.41
CA ARG A 58 -4.85 -11.73 1.59
C ARG A 58 -4.92 -12.90 0.61
N GLU A 59 -4.48 -12.72 -0.63
CA GLU A 59 -4.36 -13.79 -1.64
C GLU A 59 -3.36 -14.85 -1.17
N LEU A 60 -2.19 -14.43 -0.67
CA LEU A 60 -1.17 -15.33 -0.16
C LEU A 60 -1.64 -16.09 1.08
N ALA A 61 -2.27 -15.40 2.03
CA ALA A 61 -2.81 -16.04 3.23
C ALA A 61 -3.87 -17.12 2.91
N ARG A 62 -4.75 -16.87 1.92
CA ARG A 62 -5.73 -17.87 1.46
C ARG A 62 -5.08 -19.08 0.81
N ASN A 63 -4.02 -18.88 0.02
CA ASN A 63 -3.28 -19.97 -0.62
C ASN A 63 -2.52 -20.85 0.39
N VAL A 64 -2.07 -20.29 1.53
CA VAL A 64 -1.46 -21.08 2.61
C VAL A 64 -2.51 -21.96 3.31
N GLY A 65 -3.75 -21.47 3.45
CA GLY A 65 -4.86 -22.21 4.08
C GLY A 65 -5.44 -23.35 3.22
N GLN A 66 -5.34 -23.27 1.89
CA GLN A 66 -5.85 -24.32 0.97
C GLN A 66 -4.90 -25.50 0.77
N ARG A 67 -3.68 -25.44 1.31
CA ARG A 67 -2.67 -26.51 1.21
C ARG A 67 -2.66 -27.46 2.42
N ARG A 68 -3.71 -27.44 3.25
CA ARG A 68 -3.90 -28.35 4.39
C ARG A 68 -5.11 -29.21 4.20
#